data_AF-A0A381Q2K0-F1
#
_entry.id   AF-A0A381Q2K0-F1
#
_cell.length_a   1.000
_cell.length_b   1.000
_cell.length_c   1.000
_cell.angle_alpha   90.00
_cell.angle_beta   90.00
_cell.angle_gamma   90.00
#
_symmetry.space_group_name_H-M   'P 1'
#
loop_
_entity.id
_entity.type
_entity.pdbx_description
1 polymer ?
#
loop_
_entity_poly.entity_id
_entity_poly.type
_entity_poly.pdbx_seq_one_letter_code
_entity_poly.pdbx_strand_id
1 'polypeptide(L)'
;MLVARRRWWKELLIIFGFYLLYGQVRNQFGSDGFFAAKTSTAAENARRVIDFEKRLGLFFEEDLQNWFLDWGWFLWFWNVFYGSLHFVVTIGVGLYLYRRFPLRFMRYRTGLAITTALGLVGFAAFPLMPPRLLSSPPPYGGAMTDFAFVDTLSVHGGLWSFDSGTLQAISNQWAAMPSLHLAWAAWCAIAVGPVLKSNSARIAMWGYPVATSFGIVITANHYWIDGLAGILVLGAGMWCAQRILDWQLIAVNNTSTGGGI
;
A
#
# COMPACT_ATOMS: atom_id res chain seq x y z
N MET A 1 17.69 5.69 -31.56
CA MET A 1 16.54 5.83 -30.66
C MET A 1 15.98 4.44 -30.36
N LEU A 2 16.57 3.75 -29.38
CA LEU A 2 16.30 2.33 -29.09
C LEU A 2 14.94 2.16 -28.41
N VAL A 3 13.86 2.09 -29.20
CA VAL A 3 12.67 1.38 -28.76
C VAL A 3 13.02 -0.10 -28.84
N ALA A 4 13.75 -0.59 -27.84
CA ALA A 4 14.06 -2.00 -27.70
C ALA A 4 12.74 -2.78 -27.81
N ARG A 5 12.68 -3.68 -28.81
CA ARG A 5 11.56 -4.57 -29.13
C ARG A 5 10.84 -4.97 -27.84
N ARG A 6 9.59 -4.53 -27.65
CA ARG A 6 8.80 -4.71 -26.41
C ARG A 6 8.68 -6.21 -26.08
N ARG A 7 9.59 -6.72 -25.23
CA ARG A 7 9.56 -8.11 -24.77
C ARG A 7 8.63 -8.19 -23.57
N TRP A 8 7.33 -8.19 -23.83
CA TRP A 8 6.27 -8.32 -22.82
C TRP A 8 6.52 -9.47 -21.84
N TRP A 9 7.14 -10.56 -22.31
CA TRP A 9 7.54 -11.70 -21.48
C TRP A 9 8.55 -11.34 -20.38
N LYS A 10 9.45 -10.37 -20.60
CA LYS A 10 10.38 -9.89 -19.55
C LYS A 10 9.64 -9.16 -18.45
N GLU A 11 8.62 -8.38 -18.80
CA GLU A 11 7.77 -7.70 -17.82
C GLU A 11 6.99 -8.71 -16.98
N LEU A 12 6.43 -9.75 -17.62
CA LEU A 12 5.77 -10.83 -16.90
C LEU A 12 6.73 -11.60 -15.99
N LEU A 13 7.96 -11.87 -16.41
CA LEU A 13 8.95 -12.52 -15.55
C LEU A 13 9.35 -11.64 -14.36
N ILE A 14 9.47 -10.32 -14.54
CA ILE A 14 9.76 -9.39 -13.44
C ILE A 14 8.57 -9.33 -12.47
N ILE A 15 7.34 -9.22 -12.98
CA ILE A 15 6.13 -9.21 -12.15
C ILE A 15 5.98 -10.54 -11.41
N PHE A 16 6.21 -11.66 -12.09
CA PHE A 16 6.14 -12.99 -11.50
C PHE A 16 7.24 -13.21 -10.47
N GLY A 17 8.48 -12.83 -10.77
CA GLY A 17 9.60 -12.89 -9.81
C GLY A 17 9.36 -12.01 -8.59
N PHE A 18 8.82 -10.81 -8.79
CA PHE A 18 8.41 -9.93 -7.69
C PHE A 18 7.27 -10.55 -6.88
N TYR A 19 6.27 -11.15 -7.53
CA TYR A 19 5.17 -11.85 -6.85
C TYR A 19 5.66 -13.03 -6.01
N LEU A 20 6.59 -13.83 -6.54
CA LEU A 20 7.19 -14.95 -5.80
C LEU A 20 8.01 -14.45 -4.61
N LEU A 21 8.85 -13.44 -4.80
CA LEU A 21 9.65 -12.85 -3.72
C LEU A 21 8.77 -12.18 -2.66
N TYR A 22 7.76 -11.42 -3.10
CA TYR A 22 6.73 -10.85 -2.24
C TYR A 22 6.02 -11.95 -1.43
N GLY A 23 5.60 -13.02 -2.08
CA GLY A 23 4.95 -14.16 -1.43
C GLY A 23 5.85 -14.84 -0.41
N GLN A 24 7.14 -15.01 -0.70
CA GLN A 24 8.12 -15.59 0.22
C GLN A 24 8.36 -14.71 1.44
N VAL A 25 8.65 -13.42 1.24
CA VAL A 25 8.86 -12.47 2.34
C VAL A 25 7.60 -12.36 3.19
N ARG A 26 6.42 -12.28 2.56
CA ARG A 26 5.15 -12.26 3.25
C ARG A 26 4.91 -13.53 4.07
N ASN A 27 5.11 -14.71 3.49
CA ASN A 27 4.85 -15.97 4.20
C ASN A 27 5.84 -16.18 5.36
N GLN A 28 7.04 -15.63 5.26
CA GLN A 28 8.08 -15.77 6.27
C GLN A 28 7.91 -14.79 7.46
N PHE A 29 7.45 -13.56 7.18
CA PHE A 29 7.31 -12.46 8.14
C PHE A 29 5.86 -12.04 8.43
N GLY A 30 4.89 -12.73 7.83
CA GLY A 30 3.46 -12.53 8.09
C GLY A 30 3.05 -13.02 9.47
N SER A 31 1.79 -12.77 9.85
CA SER A 31 1.23 -13.13 11.16
C SER A 31 1.28 -14.63 11.50
N ASP A 32 1.44 -15.51 10.49
CA ASP A 32 1.55 -16.97 10.65
C ASP A 32 2.93 -17.53 10.21
N GLY A 33 3.91 -16.65 9.93
CA GLY A 33 5.25 -17.03 9.50
C GLY A 33 6.18 -17.46 10.65
N PHE A 34 7.33 -18.07 10.32
CA PHE A 34 8.34 -18.49 11.31
C PHE A 34 8.93 -17.30 12.10
N PHE A 35 8.94 -16.10 11.52
CA PHE A 35 9.31 -14.85 12.19
C PHE A 35 8.08 -13.97 12.45
N ALA A 36 6.88 -14.56 12.56
CA ALA A 36 5.68 -13.83 12.90
C ALA A 36 5.90 -13.00 14.17
N ALA A 37 5.50 -11.74 14.10
CA ALA A 37 5.43 -10.92 15.30
C ALA A 37 4.51 -11.61 16.33
N LYS A 38 4.75 -11.40 17.62
CA LYS A 38 3.77 -11.81 18.62
C LYS A 38 2.65 -10.79 18.64
N THR A 39 1.41 -11.24 18.81
CA THR A 39 0.23 -10.37 19.01
C THR A 39 0.52 -9.28 20.05
N SER A 40 1.26 -9.61 21.12
CA SER A 40 1.68 -8.68 22.16
C SER A 40 2.58 -7.54 21.66
N THR A 41 3.52 -7.81 20.74
CA THR A 41 4.42 -6.78 20.19
C THR A 41 3.66 -5.83 19.26
N ALA A 42 2.78 -6.38 18.41
CA ALA A 42 1.94 -5.58 17.53
C ALA A 42 0.97 -4.68 18.30
N ALA A 43 0.41 -5.21 19.39
CA ALA A 43 -0.43 -4.48 20.35
C ALA A 43 0.34 -3.36 21.07
N GLU A 44 1.56 -3.63 21.54
CA GLU A 44 2.39 -2.60 22.20
C GLU A 44 2.76 -1.47 21.23
N ASN A 45 3.14 -1.80 19.99
CA ASN A 45 3.40 -0.81 18.96
C ASN A 45 2.14 0.03 18.64
N ALA A 46 0.96 -0.58 18.64
CA ALA A 46 -0.29 0.16 18.48
C ALA A 46 -0.51 1.17 19.60
N ARG A 47 -0.29 0.79 20.87
CA ARG A 47 -0.34 1.74 21.99
C ARG A 47 0.64 2.90 21.80
N ARG A 48 1.86 2.63 21.33
CA ARG A 48 2.87 3.69 21.07
C ARG A 48 2.41 4.67 19.99
N VAL A 49 1.79 4.19 18.91
CA VAL A 49 1.23 5.03 17.84
C VAL A 49 0.07 5.88 18.38
N ILE A 50 -0.86 5.25 19.10
CA ILE A 50 -2.01 5.95 19.70
C ILE A 50 -1.57 7.01 20.71
N ASP A 51 -0.62 6.69 21.59
CA ASP A 51 -0.08 7.65 22.56
C ASP A 51 0.59 8.83 21.86
N PHE A 52 1.27 8.58 20.74
CA PHE A 52 1.86 9.63 19.93
C PHE A 52 0.79 10.52 19.29
N GLU A 53 -0.25 9.95 18.69
CA GLU A 53 -1.37 10.69 18.10
C GLU A 53 -2.13 11.51 19.15
N LYS A 54 -2.38 10.92 20.33
CA LYS A 54 -3.00 11.62 21.48
C LYS A 54 -2.16 12.79 21.96
N ARG A 55 -0.83 12.66 22.02
CA ARG A 55 0.09 13.77 22.35
C ARG A 55 0.06 14.89 21.32
N LEU A 56 -0.17 14.57 20.05
CA LEU A 56 -0.36 15.56 18.98
C LEU A 56 -1.78 16.18 18.97
N GLY A 57 -2.72 15.61 19.72
CA GLY A 57 -4.14 15.99 19.66
C GLY A 57 -4.81 15.58 18.33
N LEU A 58 -4.26 14.59 17.63
CA LEU A 58 -4.71 14.12 16.32
C LEU A 58 -5.18 12.66 16.35
N PHE A 59 -5.59 12.16 17.51
CA PHE A 59 -6.27 10.87 17.63
C PHE A 59 -7.77 11.10 17.46
N PHE A 60 -8.26 11.03 16.23
CA PHE A 60 -9.66 11.31 15.85
C PHE A 60 -10.34 10.12 15.15
N GLU A 61 -9.58 9.08 14.82
CA GLU A 61 -10.04 7.97 13.99
C GLU A 61 -11.19 7.19 14.62
N GLU A 62 -11.19 7.08 15.95
CA GLU A 62 -12.23 6.40 16.71
C GLU A 62 -13.56 7.15 16.59
N ASP A 63 -13.57 8.45 16.86
CA ASP A 63 -14.75 9.31 16.71
C ASP A 63 -15.24 9.35 15.26
N LEU A 64 -14.30 9.42 14.32
CA LEU A 64 -14.61 9.43 12.90
C LEU A 64 -15.29 8.12 12.47
N GLN A 65 -14.77 6.96 12.89
CA GLN A 65 -15.41 5.68 12.59
C GLN A 65 -16.79 5.60 13.26
N ASN A 66 -16.89 5.96 14.54
CA ASN A 66 -18.13 5.90 15.32
C ASN A 66 -19.28 6.64 14.63
N TRP A 67 -19.00 7.79 13.99
CA TRP A 67 -20.01 8.52 13.22
C TRP A 67 -20.62 7.68 12.08
N PHE A 68 -19.83 6.84 11.41
CA PHE A 68 -20.28 6.08 10.24
C PHE A 68 -20.75 4.66 10.55
N LEU A 69 -20.67 4.19 11.81
CA LEU A 69 -20.99 2.79 12.16
C LEU A 69 -22.41 2.36 11.79
N ASP A 70 -23.38 3.26 11.90
CA ASP A 70 -24.78 2.96 11.54
C ASP A 70 -25.02 2.93 10.02
N TRP A 71 -24.03 3.32 9.22
CA TRP A 71 -24.17 3.50 7.77
C TRP A 71 -23.66 2.25 7.03
N GLY A 72 -24.30 1.11 7.26
CA GLY A 72 -23.79 -0.20 6.82
C GLY A 72 -23.42 -0.29 5.33
N TRP A 73 -24.24 0.26 4.43
CA TRP A 73 -23.93 0.24 2.97
C TRP A 73 -22.76 1.17 2.61
N PHE A 74 -22.59 2.26 3.35
CA PHE A 74 -21.46 3.18 3.19
C PHE A 74 -20.15 2.50 3.61
N LEU A 75 -20.13 1.84 4.77
CA LEU A 75 -18.96 1.09 5.22
C LEU A 75 -18.64 -0.10 4.31
N TRP A 76 -19.66 -0.82 3.83
CA TRP A 76 -19.47 -1.86 2.82
C TRP A 76 -18.83 -1.32 1.54
N PHE A 77 -19.30 -0.17 1.03
CA PHE A 77 -18.69 0.47 -0.12
C PHE A 77 -17.20 0.77 0.12
N TRP A 78 -16.85 1.31 1.29
CA TRP A 78 -15.46 1.62 1.61
C TRP A 78 -14.60 0.38 1.78
N ASN A 79 -15.13 -0.70 2.35
CA ASN A 79 -14.48 -2.01 2.38
C ASN A 79 -14.12 -2.51 0.98
N VAL A 80 -15.08 -2.43 0.06
CA VAL A 80 -14.86 -2.80 -1.35
C VAL A 80 -13.87 -1.85 -2.02
N PHE A 81 -13.99 -0.55 -1.75
CA PHE A 81 -13.18 0.51 -2.33
C PHE A 81 -11.70 0.31 -2.00
N TYR A 82 -11.35 0.31 -0.70
CA TYR A 82 -9.95 0.20 -0.30
C TYR A 82 -9.41 -1.20 -0.64
N GLY A 83 -10.22 -2.26 -0.48
CA GLY A 83 -9.79 -3.64 -0.72
C GLY A 83 -9.53 -3.97 -2.19
N SER A 84 -10.18 -3.28 -3.14
CA SER A 84 -10.13 -3.64 -4.57
C SER A 84 -9.37 -2.64 -5.44
N LEU A 85 -9.60 -1.34 -5.24
CA LEU A 85 -9.17 -0.34 -6.22
C LEU A 85 -7.66 -0.21 -6.28
N HIS A 86 -6.96 -0.44 -5.16
CA HIS A 86 -5.50 -0.39 -5.16
C HIS A 86 -4.89 -1.46 -6.08
N PHE A 87 -5.56 -2.59 -6.31
CA PHE A 87 -5.15 -3.54 -7.35
C PHE A 87 -5.60 -3.11 -8.74
N VAL A 88 -6.90 -2.88 -8.92
CA VAL A 88 -7.52 -2.65 -10.23
C VAL A 88 -6.95 -1.39 -10.89
N VAL A 89 -6.89 -0.28 -10.14
CA VAL A 89 -6.39 1.01 -10.65
C VAL A 89 -4.89 0.93 -10.92
N THR A 90 -4.11 0.28 -10.06
CA THR A 90 -2.65 0.12 -10.27
C THR A 90 -2.35 -0.67 -11.53
N ILE A 91 -3.06 -1.79 -11.76
CA ILE A 91 -2.95 -2.57 -12.99
C ILE A 91 -3.35 -1.71 -14.20
N GLY A 92 -4.48 -1.01 -14.12
CA GLY A 92 -4.96 -0.13 -15.19
C GLY A 92 -3.97 0.97 -15.55
N VAL A 93 -3.42 1.68 -14.56
CA VAL A 93 -2.39 2.71 -14.73
C VAL A 93 -1.12 2.10 -15.32
N GLY A 94 -0.67 0.96 -14.81
CA GLY A 94 0.48 0.23 -15.35
C GLY A 94 0.32 -0.10 -16.83
N LEU A 95 -0.82 -0.68 -17.21
CA LEU A 95 -1.13 -1.01 -18.62
C LEU A 95 -1.22 0.24 -19.50
N TYR A 96 -1.84 1.32 -19.00
CA TYR A 96 -1.95 2.58 -19.71
C TYR A 96 -0.57 3.18 -20.00
N LEU A 97 0.28 3.29 -18.97
CA LEU A 97 1.64 3.80 -19.11
C LEU A 97 2.48 2.89 -20.01
N TYR A 98 2.36 1.56 -19.86
CA TYR A 98 3.08 0.61 -20.71
C TYR A 98 2.76 0.83 -22.20
N ARG A 99 1.48 1.05 -22.54
CA ARG A 99 1.05 1.26 -23.93
C ARG A 99 1.45 2.63 -24.45
N ARG A 100 1.14 3.70 -23.71
CA ARG A 100 1.19 5.09 -24.19
C ARG A 100 2.46 5.85 -23.79
N PHE A 101 3.10 5.50 -22.67
CA PHE A 101 4.24 6.23 -22.09
C PHE A 101 5.34 5.27 -21.60
N PRO A 102 6.00 4.50 -22.48
CA PRO A 102 6.88 3.40 -22.09
C PRO A 102 8.07 3.83 -21.22
N LEU A 103 8.67 5.00 -21.48
CA LEU A 103 9.76 5.54 -20.64
C LEU A 103 9.26 5.89 -19.22
N ARG A 104 8.05 6.44 -19.13
CA ARG A 104 7.40 6.73 -17.84
C ARG A 104 7.08 5.43 -17.11
N PHE A 105 6.53 4.44 -17.80
CA PHE A 105 6.23 3.13 -17.23
C PHE A 105 7.45 2.49 -16.59
N MET A 106 8.63 2.49 -17.23
CA MET A 106 9.85 1.92 -16.65
C MET A 106 10.21 2.55 -15.30
N ARG A 107 10.22 3.89 -15.21
CA ARG A 107 10.51 4.62 -13.98
C ARG A 107 9.51 4.27 -12.87
N TYR A 108 8.22 4.38 -13.17
CA TYR A 108 7.17 4.21 -12.18
C TYR A 108 7.01 2.74 -11.75
N ARG A 109 7.22 1.77 -12.65
CA ARG A 109 7.26 0.34 -12.32
C ARG A 109 8.36 0.03 -11.32
N THR A 110 9.58 0.51 -11.55
CA THR A 110 10.70 0.32 -10.60
C THR A 110 10.41 1.02 -9.27
N GLY A 111 9.85 2.23 -9.31
CA GLY A 111 9.43 2.95 -8.10
C GLY A 111 8.40 2.20 -7.28
N LEU A 112 7.38 1.60 -7.92
CA LEU A 112 6.36 0.79 -7.23
C LEU A 112 6.95 -0.47 -6.59
N ALA A 113 7.86 -1.15 -7.29
CA ALA A 113 8.53 -2.34 -6.78
C ALA A 113 9.38 -2.02 -5.53
N ILE A 114 10.18 -0.94 -5.59
CA ILE A 114 10.99 -0.49 -4.44
C ILE A 114 10.10 -0.03 -3.29
N THR A 115 9.05 0.77 -3.57
CA THR A 115 8.08 1.23 -2.56
C THR A 115 7.45 0.04 -1.82
N THR A 116 7.04 -0.99 -2.57
CA THR A 116 6.43 -2.19 -1.98
C THR A 116 7.45 -3.00 -1.18
N ALA A 117 8.68 -3.14 -1.67
CA ALA A 117 9.76 -3.80 -0.93
C ALA A 117 10.10 -3.07 0.39
N LEU A 118 10.19 -1.74 0.36
CA LEU A 118 10.38 -0.92 1.57
C LEU A 118 9.20 -1.06 2.53
N GLY A 119 7.97 -1.15 2.02
CA GLY A 119 6.79 -1.42 2.84
C GLY A 119 6.87 -2.77 3.55
N LEU A 120 7.29 -3.83 2.85
CA LEU A 120 7.52 -5.16 3.46
C LEU A 120 8.58 -5.12 4.58
N VAL A 121 9.68 -4.39 4.36
CA VAL A 121 10.69 -4.17 5.39
C VAL A 121 10.09 -3.43 6.59
N GLY A 122 9.25 -2.42 6.34
CA GLY A 122 8.50 -1.71 7.37
C GLY A 122 7.63 -2.63 8.22
N PHE A 123 6.84 -3.53 7.58
CA PHE A 123 6.00 -4.50 8.28
C PHE A 123 6.80 -5.44 9.17
N ALA A 124 7.97 -5.88 8.71
CA ALA A 124 8.84 -6.76 9.48
C ALA A 124 9.53 -6.02 10.63
N ALA A 125 9.94 -4.77 10.42
CA ALA A 125 10.65 -3.97 11.41
C ALA A 125 9.71 -3.37 12.49
N PHE A 126 8.47 -3.07 12.12
CA PHE A 126 7.48 -2.44 12.99
C PHE A 126 6.11 -3.11 12.79
N PRO A 127 5.92 -4.34 13.31
CA PRO A 127 4.61 -4.98 13.29
C PRO A 127 3.63 -4.13 14.10
N LEU A 128 2.51 -3.76 13.50
CA LEU A 128 1.56 -2.81 14.07
C LEU A 128 0.14 -3.38 13.97
N MET A 129 -0.52 -3.51 15.12
CA MET A 129 -1.90 -3.95 15.17
C MET A 129 -2.83 -2.84 14.64
N PRO A 130 -3.64 -3.13 13.61
CA PRO A 130 -4.59 -2.16 13.07
C PRO A 130 -5.72 -1.87 14.07
N PRO A 131 -6.36 -0.68 14.00
CA PRO A 131 -7.39 -0.28 14.95
C PRO A 131 -8.52 -1.31 15.12
N ARG A 132 -8.98 -1.93 14.03
CA ARG A 132 -10.06 -2.93 14.04
C ARG A 132 -9.79 -4.16 14.92
N LEU A 133 -8.52 -4.47 15.17
CA LEU A 133 -8.10 -5.62 15.96
C LEU A 133 -7.83 -5.29 17.44
N LEU A 134 -7.83 -4.01 17.82
CA LEU A 134 -7.50 -3.59 19.19
C LEU A 134 -8.43 -4.24 20.22
N SER A 135 -9.74 -4.14 20.00
CA SER A 135 -10.79 -4.65 20.91
C SER A 135 -11.19 -6.09 20.60
N SER A 136 -10.67 -6.66 19.51
CA SER A 136 -10.96 -8.03 19.10
C SER A 136 -10.32 -9.06 20.05
N PRO A 137 -10.95 -10.24 20.24
CA PRO A 137 -10.39 -11.29 21.07
C PRO A 137 -9.14 -11.95 20.44
N PRO A 138 -8.32 -12.67 21.24
CA PRO A 138 -7.23 -13.50 20.73
C PRO A 138 -7.74 -14.57 19.73
N PRO A 139 -6.89 -15.08 18.81
CA PRO A 139 -5.43 -15.02 18.82
C PRO A 139 -4.81 -13.80 18.11
N TYR A 140 -5.55 -13.12 17.24
CA TYR A 140 -5.02 -12.01 16.44
C TYR A 140 -5.30 -10.62 17.04
N GLY A 141 -6.34 -10.51 17.87
CA GLY A 141 -6.75 -9.26 18.51
C GLY A 141 -6.02 -8.95 19.82
N GLY A 142 -6.06 -7.67 20.21
CA GLY A 142 -5.33 -7.13 21.36
C GLY A 142 -6.08 -7.20 22.70
N ALA A 143 -7.37 -7.55 22.68
CA ALA A 143 -8.26 -7.53 23.85
C ALA A 143 -8.22 -6.21 24.66
N MET A 144 -8.02 -5.08 23.97
CA MET A 144 -7.96 -3.76 24.57
C MET A 144 -9.36 -3.16 24.64
N THR A 145 -9.94 -3.11 25.84
CA THR A 145 -11.31 -2.63 26.07
C THR A 145 -11.44 -1.11 26.10
N ASP A 146 -10.32 -0.39 26.13
CA ASP A 146 -10.29 1.08 26.21
C ASP A 146 -10.58 1.75 24.85
N PHE A 147 -10.74 0.95 23.79
CA PHE A 147 -11.03 1.41 22.43
C PHE A 147 -12.28 0.72 21.90
N ALA A 148 -13.07 1.43 21.09
CA ALA A 148 -14.35 1.00 20.56
C ALA A 148 -14.34 0.81 19.03
N PHE A 149 -13.17 0.56 18.43
CA PHE A 149 -13.07 0.29 16.99
C PHE A 149 -13.82 -1.00 16.61
N VAL A 150 -14.47 -0.95 15.44
CA VAL A 150 -15.21 -2.08 14.87
C VAL A 150 -14.50 -2.61 13.64
N ASP A 151 -14.35 -3.93 13.55
CA ASP A 151 -13.95 -4.60 12.32
C ASP A 151 -15.10 -4.59 11.31
N THR A 152 -15.17 -3.49 10.57
CA THR A 152 -16.20 -3.24 9.56
C THR A 152 -16.21 -4.28 8.44
N LEU A 153 -15.09 -4.95 8.15
CA LEU A 153 -15.07 -6.01 7.14
C LEU A 153 -15.73 -7.28 7.67
N SER A 154 -15.52 -7.62 8.94
CA SER A 154 -16.22 -8.73 9.60
C SER A 154 -17.73 -8.47 9.74
N VAL A 155 -18.12 -7.23 10.04
CA VAL A 155 -19.52 -6.87 10.35
C VAL A 155 -20.33 -6.62 9.07
N HIS A 156 -19.80 -5.82 8.15
CA HIS A 156 -20.53 -5.40 6.95
C HIS A 156 -20.14 -6.19 5.71
N GLY A 157 -19.03 -6.94 5.75
CA GLY A 157 -18.52 -7.67 4.60
C GLY A 157 -17.83 -6.79 3.56
N GLY A 158 -17.45 -7.42 2.45
CA GLY A 158 -16.84 -6.82 1.28
C GLY A 158 -16.76 -7.84 0.14
N LEU A 159 -16.21 -7.44 -1.02
CA LEU A 159 -15.95 -8.39 -2.12
C LEU A 159 -14.84 -9.40 -1.76
N TRP A 160 -14.03 -9.05 -0.75
CA TRP A 160 -12.89 -9.80 -0.27
C TRP A 160 -13.08 -9.99 1.23
N SER A 161 -13.60 -11.14 1.69
CA SER A 161 -13.59 -11.41 3.13
C SER A 161 -12.22 -11.97 3.53
N PHE A 162 -11.66 -11.48 4.64
CA PHE A 162 -10.46 -12.06 5.24
C PHE A 162 -10.70 -13.49 5.78
N ASP A 163 -11.96 -13.96 5.82
CA ASP A 163 -12.37 -15.33 6.16
C ASP A 163 -12.38 -16.30 4.97
N SER A 164 -12.22 -15.82 3.74
CA SER A 164 -12.09 -16.70 2.56
C SER A 164 -10.61 -17.09 2.40
N GLY A 165 -10.31 -18.38 2.58
CA GLY A 165 -8.98 -18.95 2.78
C GLY A 165 -7.92 -18.71 1.68
N THR A 166 -8.24 -18.00 0.60
CA THR A 166 -7.26 -17.57 -0.41
C THR A 166 -6.70 -16.16 -0.13
N LEU A 167 -7.42 -15.30 0.63
CA LEU A 167 -6.99 -13.93 0.98
C LEU A 167 -6.40 -13.81 2.39
N GLN A 168 -6.84 -14.66 3.32
CA GLN A 168 -6.26 -14.76 4.67
C GLN A 168 -4.78 -15.12 4.61
N ALA A 169 -4.40 -16.03 3.71
CA ALA A 169 -3.01 -16.39 3.44
C ALA A 169 -2.19 -15.24 2.81
N ILE A 170 -2.85 -14.19 2.27
CA ILE A 170 -2.24 -13.05 1.57
C ILE A 170 -2.14 -11.79 2.44
N SER A 171 -2.84 -11.74 3.57
CA SER A 171 -2.92 -10.55 4.44
C SER A 171 -2.16 -10.78 5.75
N ASN A 172 -1.04 -10.09 5.95
CA ASN A 172 -0.41 -10.01 7.26
C ASN A 172 -1.31 -9.15 8.17
N GLN A 173 -1.96 -9.79 9.15
CA GLN A 173 -2.96 -9.13 10.00
C GLN A 173 -2.41 -7.94 10.82
N TRP A 174 -1.10 -7.88 11.04
CA TRP A 174 -0.40 -6.81 11.77
C TRP A 174 0.47 -5.92 10.88
N ALA A 175 0.18 -5.84 9.58
CA ALA A 175 0.89 -4.98 8.62
C ALA A 175 0.19 -3.62 8.43
N ALA A 176 -0.11 -2.92 9.52
CA ALA A 176 -0.76 -1.61 9.43
C ALA A 176 0.21 -0.51 8.94
N MET A 177 1.44 -0.43 9.44
CA MET A 177 2.40 0.62 9.04
C MET A 177 3.58 0.03 8.24
N PRO A 178 3.93 0.59 7.07
CA PRO A 178 3.31 1.71 6.36
C PRO A 178 2.11 1.31 5.50
N SER A 179 1.15 2.22 5.28
CA SER A 179 -0.03 1.92 4.45
C SER A 179 0.31 1.81 2.96
N LEU A 180 0.42 0.57 2.46
CA LEU A 180 0.61 0.31 1.03
C LEU A 180 -0.63 0.65 0.19
N HIS A 181 -1.84 0.60 0.77
CA HIS A 181 -3.07 1.07 0.12
C HIS A 181 -2.91 2.52 -0.35
N LEU A 182 -2.53 3.40 0.59
CA LEU A 182 -2.34 4.81 0.27
C LEU A 182 -1.11 5.03 -0.62
N ALA A 183 0.00 4.30 -0.37
CA ALA A 183 1.19 4.41 -1.20
C ALA A 183 0.91 4.06 -2.68
N TRP A 184 0.14 3.01 -2.95
CA TRP A 184 -0.21 2.59 -4.31
C TRP A 184 -1.24 3.53 -4.96
N ALA A 185 -2.20 4.03 -4.19
CA ALA A 185 -3.13 5.04 -4.66
C ALA A 185 -2.42 6.33 -5.05
N ALA A 186 -1.53 6.83 -4.18
CA ALA A 186 -0.68 7.99 -4.44
C ALA A 186 0.25 7.76 -5.63
N TRP A 187 0.83 6.56 -5.75
CA TRP A 187 1.61 6.16 -6.92
C TRP A 187 0.80 6.30 -8.21
N CYS A 188 -0.44 5.80 -8.25
CA CYS A 188 -1.32 5.96 -9.41
C CYS A 188 -1.49 7.44 -9.78
N ALA A 189 -1.74 8.28 -8.78
CA ALA A 189 -1.97 9.71 -8.97
C ALA A 189 -0.76 10.42 -9.57
N ILE A 190 0.43 10.23 -9.00
CA ILE A 190 1.66 10.83 -9.52
C ILE A 190 2.09 10.22 -10.87
N ALA A 191 1.80 8.93 -11.08
CA ALA A 191 2.21 8.21 -12.28
C ALA A 191 1.41 8.61 -13.50
N VAL A 192 0.11 8.88 -13.39
CA VAL A 192 -0.74 9.22 -14.55
C VAL A 192 -1.30 10.64 -14.53
N GLY A 193 -1.51 11.24 -13.35
CA GLY A 193 -2.14 12.58 -13.21
C GLY A 193 -1.58 13.65 -14.15
N PRO A 194 -0.24 13.80 -14.29
CA PRO A 194 0.36 14.79 -15.19
C PRO A 194 0.15 14.54 -16.69
N VAL A 195 -0.23 13.34 -17.12
CA VAL A 195 -0.50 13.01 -18.55
C VAL A 195 -1.99 12.96 -18.90
N LEU A 196 -2.87 13.12 -17.91
CA LEU A 196 -4.31 13.18 -18.13
C LEU A 196 -4.69 14.52 -18.76
N LYS A 197 -5.44 14.46 -19.88
CA LYS A 197 -5.91 15.63 -20.63
C LYS A 197 -7.17 16.26 -20.03
N SER A 198 -8.08 15.44 -19.50
CA SER A 198 -9.32 15.93 -18.89
C SER A 198 -9.07 16.44 -17.47
N ASN A 199 -9.58 17.63 -17.15
CA ASN A 199 -9.56 18.18 -15.80
C ASN A 199 -10.34 17.30 -14.83
N SER A 200 -11.49 16.75 -15.23
CA SER A 200 -12.28 15.84 -14.37
C SER A 200 -11.50 14.56 -14.06
N ALA A 201 -10.82 13.99 -15.05
CA ALA A 201 -9.98 12.81 -14.85
C ALA A 201 -8.80 13.11 -13.92
N ARG A 202 -8.19 14.30 -14.05
CA ARG A 202 -7.11 14.74 -13.16
C ARG A 202 -7.59 14.91 -11.73
N ILE A 203 -8.72 15.56 -11.52
CA ILE A 203 -9.34 15.74 -10.19
C ILE A 203 -9.67 14.38 -9.58
N ALA A 204 -10.34 13.48 -10.32
CA ALA A 204 -10.65 12.14 -9.83
C ALA A 204 -9.38 11.35 -9.45
N MET A 205 -8.32 11.45 -10.25
CA MET A 205 -7.06 10.75 -10.02
C MET A 205 -6.29 11.30 -8.80
N TRP A 206 -6.30 12.61 -8.56
CA TRP A 206 -5.69 13.20 -7.35
C TRP A 206 -6.59 13.08 -6.11
N GLY A 207 -7.90 12.96 -6.28
CA GLY A 207 -8.84 12.65 -5.22
C GLY A 207 -8.77 11.19 -4.77
N TYR A 208 -8.28 10.29 -5.62
CA TYR A 208 -8.21 8.86 -5.32
C TYR A 208 -7.37 8.54 -4.06
N PRO A 209 -6.12 9.03 -3.89
CA PRO A 209 -5.38 8.84 -2.64
C PRO A 209 -6.09 9.38 -1.41
N VAL A 210 -6.77 10.53 -1.53
CA VAL A 210 -7.52 11.13 -0.42
C VAL A 210 -8.69 10.23 -0.03
N ALA A 211 -9.45 9.74 -1.01
CA ALA A 211 -10.51 8.76 -0.80
C ALA A 211 -9.98 7.46 -0.19
N THR A 212 -8.84 6.95 -0.65
CA THR A 212 -8.20 5.77 -0.06
C THR A 212 -7.82 6.02 1.39
N SER A 213 -7.21 7.17 1.71
CA SER A 213 -6.84 7.54 3.09
C SER A 213 -8.06 7.62 4.00
N PHE A 214 -9.15 8.20 3.51
CA PHE A 214 -10.41 8.22 4.24
C PHE A 214 -10.94 6.81 4.46
N GLY A 215 -11.06 6.00 3.40
CA GLY A 215 -11.59 4.64 3.45
C GLY A 215 -10.85 3.73 4.43
N ILE A 216 -9.51 3.76 4.45
CA ILE A 216 -8.72 2.92 5.36
C ILE A 216 -8.86 3.32 6.83
N VAL A 217 -9.10 4.60 7.11
CA VAL A 217 -9.28 5.11 8.48
C VAL A 217 -10.67 4.78 9.00
N ILE A 218 -11.73 5.10 8.24
CA ILE A 218 -13.11 4.86 8.70
C ILE A 218 -13.45 3.37 8.83
N THR A 219 -12.73 2.50 8.11
CA THR A 219 -12.87 1.04 8.22
C THR A 219 -11.98 0.45 9.32
N ALA A 220 -11.27 1.29 10.08
CA ALA A 220 -10.33 0.90 11.13
C ALA A 220 -9.20 -0.03 10.66
N ASN A 221 -8.84 0.05 9.38
CA ASN A 221 -7.75 -0.74 8.81
C ASN A 221 -6.38 -0.14 9.08
N HIS A 222 -6.30 1.18 9.21
CA HIS A 222 -5.08 1.93 9.38
C HIS A 222 -5.31 3.15 10.29
N TYR A 223 -4.29 3.52 11.05
CA TYR A 223 -4.19 4.86 11.66
C TYR A 223 -3.89 5.89 10.57
N TRP A 224 -4.20 7.17 10.78
CA TRP A 224 -3.90 8.18 9.75
C TRP A 224 -2.38 8.32 9.53
N ILE A 225 -1.56 8.10 10.57
CA ILE A 225 -0.09 8.13 10.48
C ILE A 225 0.44 7.00 9.59
N ASP A 226 -0.22 5.84 9.54
CA ASP A 226 0.17 4.75 8.63
C ASP A 226 0.15 5.23 7.17
N GLY A 227 -0.85 6.07 6.85
CA GLY A 227 -0.96 6.75 5.57
C GLY A 227 0.24 7.64 5.29
N LEU A 228 0.59 8.51 6.25
CA LEU A 228 1.77 9.38 6.13
C LEU A 228 3.05 8.57 5.91
N ALA A 229 3.25 7.48 6.68
CA ALA A 229 4.37 6.57 6.51
C ALA A 229 4.38 5.95 5.09
N GLY A 230 3.21 5.57 4.56
CA GLY A 230 3.05 5.09 3.18
C GLY A 230 3.50 6.11 2.13
N ILE A 231 3.14 7.39 2.30
CA ILE A 231 3.57 8.48 1.40
C ILE A 231 5.09 8.69 1.48
N LEU A 232 5.68 8.63 2.67
CA LEU A 232 7.14 8.75 2.85
C LEU A 232 7.87 7.59 2.16
N VAL A 233 7.37 6.36 2.31
CA VAL A 233 7.92 5.17 1.66
C VAL A 233 7.79 5.24 0.13
N LEU A 234 6.67 5.76 -0.38
CA LEU A 234 6.54 6.06 -1.82
C LEU A 234 7.57 7.09 -2.28
N GLY A 235 7.77 8.17 -1.52
CA GLY A 235 8.77 9.19 -1.81
C GLY A 235 10.18 8.59 -1.91
N ALA A 236 10.57 7.78 -0.93
CA ALA A 236 11.85 7.07 -0.91
C ALA A 236 11.98 6.10 -2.10
N GLY A 237 10.94 5.30 -2.38
CA GLY A 237 10.95 4.36 -3.50
C GLY A 237 11.07 5.04 -4.86
N MET A 238 10.36 6.15 -5.06
CA MET A 238 10.45 6.97 -6.29
C MET A 238 11.80 7.68 -6.42
N TRP A 239 12.39 8.13 -5.32
CA TRP A 239 13.72 8.71 -5.30
C TRP A 239 14.79 7.68 -5.69
N CYS A 240 14.77 6.49 -5.08
CA CYS A 240 15.66 5.38 -5.44
C CYS A 240 15.52 4.99 -6.91
N ALA A 241 14.29 4.87 -7.41
CA ALA A 241 14.03 4.55 -8.82
C ALA A 241 14.60 5.61 -9.77
N GLN A 242 14.52 6.90 -9.40
CA GLN A 242 15.13 7.96 -10.19
C GLN A 242 16.66 7.84 -10.22
N ARG A 243 17.31 7.56 -9.08
CA ARG A 243 18.77 7.39 -9.02
C ARG A 243 19.26 6.23 -9.88
N ILE A 244 18.53 5.11 -9.87
CA ILE A 244 18.84 3.94 -10.71
C ILE A 244 18.72 4.31 -12.19
N LEU A 245 17.67 5.04 -12.58
CA LEU A 245 17.49 5.47 -13.96
C LEU A 245 18.58 6.45 -14.41
N ASP A 246 18.93 7.43 -13.58
CA ASP A 246 20.00 8.39 -13.86
C ASP A 246 21.34 7.68 -14.08
N TRP A 247 21.66 6.72 -13.21
CA TRP A 247 22.89 5.92 -13.33
C TRP A 247 22.94 5.08 -14.61
N GLN A 248 21.81 4.46 -14.99
CA GLN A 248 21.71 3.71 -16.25
C GLN A 248 21.92 4.60 -17.48
N LEU A 249 21.37 5.83 -17.46
CA LEU A 249 21.55 6.77 -18.55
C LEU A 249 23.00 7.25 -18.67
N ILE A 250 23.67 7.52 -17.55
CA ILE A 250 25.09 7.88 -17.52
C ILE A 250 25.95 6.72 -18.05
N ALA A 251 25.70 5.49 -17.59
CA ALA A 251 26.45 4.31 -18.03
C ALA A 251 26.33 4.09 -19.54
N VAL A 252 25.12 4.22 -20.10
CA VAL A 252 24.90 4.12 -21.55
C VAL A 252 25.66 5.21 -22.31
N ASN A 253 25.59 6.46 -21.85
CA ASN A 253 26.30 7.56 -22.50
C ASN A 253 27.82 7.34 -22.51
N ASN A 254 28.40 6.91 -21.40
CA ASN A 254 29.84 6.62 -21.29
C ASN A 254 30.28 5.47 -22.22
N THR A 255 29.45 4.43 -22.40
CA THR A 255 29.74 3.34 -23.35
C THR A 255 29.62 3.77 -24.81
N SER A 256 28.77 4.76 -25.11
CA SER A 256 28.59 5.27 -26.48
C SER A 256 29.67 6.26 -26.91
N THR A 257 30.32 6.96 -25.97
CA THR A 257 31.41 7.91 -26.26
C THR A 257 32.80 7.28 -26.20
N GLY A 258 32.96 6.12 -25.56
CA GLY A 258 34.24 5.42 -25.42
C GLY A 258 34.57 4.40 -26.51
N GLY A 259 33.71 4.21 -27.51
CA GLY A 259 33.87 3.22 -28.59
C GLY A 259 34.45 3.78 -29.90
N GLY A 260 35.00 4.99 -29.89
CA GLY A 260 35.62 5.62 -31.06
C GLY A 260 37.09 5.91 -30.83
N ILE A 261 37.93 4.88 -30.87
CA ILE A 261 39.36 4.94 -31.22
C ILE A 261 39.69 3.66 -31.98
#